data_AF-A0AAJ4RAP4-F1
#
_entry.id   AF-A0AAJ4RAP4-F1
#
_cell.length_a   1.000
_cell.length_b   1.000
_cell.length_c   1.000
_cell.angle_alpha   90.00
_cell.angle_beta   90.00
_cell.angle_gamma   90.00
#
_symmetry.space_group_name_H-M   'P 1'
#
loop_
_entity.id
_entity.type
_entity.pdbx_description
1 polymer ?
#
loop_
_entity_poly.entity_id
_entity_poly.type
_entity_poly.pdbx_seq_one_letter_code
_entity_poly.pdbx_strand_id
1 'polypeptide(L)'
;MTLVATIGSVPVRNATVARDGEQVTTTDDRGRTSLRLPTTPGNVTYTVSRGEFSGNATLDLAPLRVDVSPSLPLALPFSTATANVTLGGSGVGGVPVTVGETTITTGPDGFATARLPLAASATVTARQFGQSVSTTVAGLYRNLAIALVPLALLIGGLVVARRRIDTSARAVLAGGYRLVTLFVHGVVGVAVAAVTRVYTSVQTIITELRALIDRQDPPQVVLRRLLARLRSWVSQQETRLRQVAARETPVGAGGGMQATVTDSRRTLRENWDRFVAHTSVRTPSTRTPGEIAEHAIHTDGLPPDAVRTLRDAFRGVEYGRLDPDAERASVTEALDAVETHLADDESAENGGGA
;
A
#
# COMPACT_ATOMS: atom_id res chain seq x y z
N MET A 1 -25.67 -27.31 -7.65
CA MET A 1 -26.46 -26.51 -8.62
C MET A 1 -27.49 -27.42 -9.26
N THR A 2 -28.59 -26.90 -9.78
CA THR A 2 -29.60 -27.68 -10.52
C THR A 2 -29.49 -27.39 -12.01
N LEU A 3 -29.33 -28.43 -12.82
CA LEU A 3 -29.51 -28.35 -14.27
C LEU A 3 -30.95 -28.73 -14.60
N VAL A 4 -31.52 -28.08 -15.62
CA VAL A 4 -32.85 -28.38 -16.17
C VAL A 4 -32.70 -28.56 -17.68
N ALA A 5 -33.23 -29.66 -18.21
CA ALA A 5 -33.21 -30.01 -19.61
C ALA A 5 -34.63 -29.94 -20.19
N THR A 6 -34.85 -29.07 -21.17
CA THR A 6 -36.13 -28.93 -21.88
C THR A 6 -35.92 -28.83 -23.39
N ILE A 7 -36.88 -29.32 -24.16
CA ILE A 7 -37.03 -29.01 -25.59
C ILE A 7 -38.25 -28.08 -25.69
N GLY A 8 -38.00 -26.80 -25.98
CA GLY A 8 -38.98 -25.75 -25.73
C GLY A 8 -39.41 -25.76 -24.25
N SER A 9 -40.71 -25.94 -24.01
CA SER A 9 -41.30 -26.04 -22.66
C SER A 9 -41.43 -27.49 -22.13
N VAL A 10 -41.01 -28.51 -22.89
CA VAL A 10 -41.21 -29.93 -22.53
C VAL A 10 -39.98 -30.48 -21.79
N PRO A 11 -40.13 -31.03 -20.56
CA PRO A 11 -39.01 -31.57 -19.80
C PRO A 11 -38.45 -32.88 -20.39
N VAL A 12 -37.12 -32.96 -20.52
CA VAL A 12 -36.44 -34.13 -21.06
C VAL A 12 -35.97 -35.04 -19.92
N ARG A 13 -36.83 -35.98 -19.50
CA ARG A 13 -36.47 -37.04 -18.55
C ARG A 13 -35.45 -38.02 -19.11
N ASN A 14 -34.69 -38.71 -18.24
CA ASN A 14 -33.72 -39.74 -18.59
C ASN A 14 -32.75 -39.32 -19.71
N ALA A 15 -32.36 -38.05 -19.75
CA ALA A 15 -31.29 -37.56 -20.60
C ALA A 15 -29.95 -37.84 -19.94
N THR A 16 -28.96 -38.24 -20.71
CA THR A 16 -27.56 -38.36 -20.28
C THR A 16 -26.99 -36.97 -20.09
N VAL A 17 -26.40 -36.69 -18.92
CA VAL A 17 -25.71 -35.43 -18.65
C VAL A 17 -24.23 -35.72 -18.49
N ALA A 18 -23.44 -35.21 -19.43
CA ALA A 18 -22.01 -35.41 -19.54
C ALA A 18 -21.23 -34.10 -19.33
N ARG A 19 -19.98 -34.22 -18.92
CA ARG A 19 -18.99 -33.14 -18.82
C ARG A 19 -17.69 -33.66 -19.44
N ASP A 20 -17.10 -32.91 -20.36
CA ASP A 20 -15.88 -33.30 -21.08
C ASP A 20 -16.00 -34.67 -21.81
N GLY A 21 -17.22 -35.06 -22.19
CA GLY A 21 -17.56 -36.34 -22.81
C GLY A 21 -17.89 -37.48 -21.83
N GLU A 22 -17.51 -37.35 -20.55
CA GLU A 22 -17.80 -38.35 -19.51
C GLU A 22 -19.21 -38.17 -18.92
N GLN A 23 -20.00 -39.25 -18.81
CA GLN A 23 -21.32 -39.20 -18.19
C GLN A 23 -21.21 -38.99 -16.67
N VAL A 24 -21.80 -37.90 -16.17
CA VAL A 24 -21.80 -37.54 -14.74
C VAL A 24 -23.09 -37.97 -14.05
N THR A 25 -24.24 -37.87 -14.74
CA THR A 25 -25.56 -38.17 -14.16
C THR A 25 -26.63 -38.33 -15.26
N THR A 26 -27.90 -38.47 -14.87
CA THR A 26 -29.09 -38.38 -15.74
C THR A 26 -30.12 -37.41 -15.17
N THR A 27 -31.14 -37.05 -15.96
CA THR A 27 -32.27 -36.21 -15.52
C THR A 27 -33.46 -37.02 -15.01
N ASP A 28 -34.16 -36.49 -13.99
CA ASP A 28 -35.39 -37.05 -13.41
C ASP A 28 -36.62 -36.92 -14.35
N ASP A 29 -37.78 -37.43 -13.92
CA ASP A 29 -39.04 -37.30 -14.68
C ASP A 29 -39.50 -35.85 -14.96
N ARG A 30 -38.92 -34.85 -14.28
CA ARG A 30 -39.15 -33.41 -14.51
C ARG A 30 -38.05 -32.75 -15.35
N GLY A 31 -37.12 -33.54 -15.91
CA GLY A 31 -35.99 -33.05 -16.70
C GLY A 31 -34.90 -32.38 -15.87
N ARG A 32 -34.82 -32.64 -14.56
CA ARG A 32 -33.91 -31.95 -13.61
C ARG A 32 -32.83 -32.88 -13.12
N THR A 33 -31.66 -32.33 -12.77
CA THR A 33 -30.62 -33.07 -12.05
C THR A 33 -29.75 -32.16 -11.19
N SER A 34 -29.18 -32.70 -10.12
CA SER A 34 -28.32 -31.97 -9.18
C SER A 34 -26.84 -32.17 -9.54
N LEU A 35 -26.18 -31.11 -10.00
CA LEU A 35 -24.75 -31.12 -10.32
C LEU A 35 -23.91 -30.59 -9.16
N ARG A 36 -22.84 -31.32 -8.85
CA ARG A 36 -21.71 -30.84 -8.03
C ARG A 36 -20.74 -30.11 -8.96
N LEU A 37 -20.44 -28.85 -8.66
CA LEU A 37 -19.53 -28.04 -9.47
C LEU A 37 -18.07 -28.49 -9.23
N PRO A 38 -17.21 -28.43 -10.25
CA PRO A 38 -15.76 -28.53 -10.10
C PRO A 38 -15.19 -27.51 -9.11
N THR A 39 -14.06 -27.87 -8.50
CA THR A 39 -13.28 -26.99 -7.60
C THR A 39 -12.23 -26.15 -8.32
N THR A 40 -12.08 -26.35 -9.63
CA THR A 40 -11.22 -25.56 -10.51
C THR A 40 -12.06 -24.47 -11.17
N PRO A 41 -11.65 -23.18 -11.13
CA PRO A 41 -12.38 -22.10 -11.76
C PRO A 41 -12.22 -22.07 -13.29
N GLY A 42 -13.05 -21.27 -13.96
CA GLY A 42 -13.13 -21.12 -15.42
C GLY A 42 -14.36 -21.80 -16.04
N ASN A 43 -14.41 -21.80 -17.37
CA ASN A 43 -15.54 -22.32 -18.15
C ASN A 43 -15.65 -23.85 -18.06
N VAL A 44 -16.80 -24.34 -17.61
CA VAL A 44 -17.17 -25.77 -17.59
C VAL A 44 -18.38 -25.99 -18.48
N THR A 45 -18.25 -26.82 -19.51
CA THR A 45 -19.35 -27.16 -20.42
C THR A 45 -19.97 -28.49 -20.03
N TYR A 46 -21.28 -28.47 -19.79
CA TYR A 46 -22.11 -29.66 -19.66
C TYR A 46 -22.87 -29.91 -20.96
N THR A 47 -22.86 -31.15 -21.43
CA THR A 47 -23.65 -31.61 -22.59
C THR A 47 -24.79 -32.49 -22.08
N VAL A 48 -26.00 -32.22 -22.54
CA VAL A 48 -27.19 -33.04 -22.28
C VAL A 48 -27.59 -33.70 -23.58
N SER A 49 -27.80 -35.02 -23.58
CA SER A 49 -28.21 -35.77 -24.78
C SER A 49 -29.29 -36.82 -24.48
N ARG A 50 -30.17 -37.04 -25.45
CA ARG A 50 -31.15 -38.14 -25.42
C ARG A 50 -31.57 -38.55 -26.84
N GLY A 51 -31.14 -39.73 -27.27
CA GLY A 51 -31.28 -40.15 -28.66
C GLY A 51 -30.43 -39.26 -29.57
N GLU A 52 -31.01 -38.79 -30.66
CA GLU A 52 -30.39 -37.84 -31.60
C GLU A 52 -30.29 -36.39 -31.05
N PHE A 53 -31.11 -36.04 -30.06
CA PHE A 53 -31.15 -34.69 -29.51
C PHE A 53 -29.99 -34.44 -28.55
N SER A 54 -29.29 -33.32 -28.73
CA SER A 54 -28.28 -32.84 -27.79
C SER A 54 -28.31 -31.31 -27.65
N GLY A 55 -27.83 -30.82 -26.52
CA GLY A 55 -27.63 -29.40 -26.24
C GLY A 55 -26.52 -29.21 -25.20
N ASN A 56 -25.87 -28.06 -25.22
CA ASN A 56 -24.77 -27.71 -24.32
C ASN A 56 -25.10 -26.48 -23.48
N ALA A 57 -24.50 -26.43 -22.28
CA ALA A 57 -24.56 -25.30 -21.38
C ALA A 57 -23.18 -25.08 -20.76
N THR A 58 -22.58 -23.92 -21.02
CA THR A 58 -21.30 -23.51 -20.41
C THR A 58 -21.57 -22.63 -19.19
N LEU A 59 -20.88 -22.93 -18.09
CA LEU A 59 -20.92 -22.18 -16.84
C LEU A 59 -19.50 -21.65 -16.54
N ASP A 60 -19.35 -20.34 -16.39
CA ASP A 60 -18.12 -19.75 -15.88
C ASP A 60 -18.05 -19.87 -14.35
N LEU A 61 -17.03 -20.58 -13.85
CA LEU A 61 -16.77 -20.71 -12.42
C LEU A 61 -15.78 -19.63 -11.98
N ALA A 62 -16.33 -18.52 -11.47
CA ALA A 62 -15.56 -17.39 -10.96
C ALA A 62 -14.38 -17.84 -10.03
N PRO A 63 -13.15 -17.34 -10.24
CA PRO A 63 -12.01 -17.70 -9.40
C PRO A 63 -12.08 -17.02 -8.04
N LEU A 64 -11.85 -17.79 -6.98
CA LEU A 64 -11.55 -17.29 -5.64
C LEU A 64 -10.12 -16.72 -5.61
N ARG A 65 -9.93 -15.59 -4.92
CA ARG A 65 -8.62 -15.00 -4.62
C ARG A 65 -8.57 -14.51 -3.19
N VAL A 66 -7.37 -14.48 -2.60
CA VAL A 66 -7.12 -13.87 -1.30
C VAL A 66 -5.82 -13.08 -1.32
N ASP A 67 -5.94 -11.77 -1.14
CA ASP A 67 -4.85 -10.81 -1.07
C ASP A 67 -4.73 -10.30 0.37
N VAL A 68 -3.50 -10.03 0.86
CA VAL A 68 -3.27 -9.69 2.28
C VAL A 68 -2.38 -8.48 2.43
N SER A 69 -2.93 -7.45 3.08
CA SER A 69 -2.26 -6.17 3.36
C SER A 69 -1.98 -6.03 4.86
N PRO A 70 -0.71 -5.88 5.29
CA PRO A 70 -0.39 -5.54 6.67
C PRO A 70 -0.89 -4.12 7.02
N SER A 71 -1.28 -3.91 8.27
CA SER A 71 -1.70 -2.58 8.79
C SER A 71 -0.54 -1.60 9.06
N LEU A 72 0.70 -2.05 8.87
CA LEU A 72 1.93 -1.29 9.10
C LEU A 72 2.83 -1.38 7.85
N PRO A 73 3.75 -0.42 7.61
CA PRO A 73 4.66 -0.44 6.46
C PRO A 73 5.54 -1.70 6.34
N LEU A 74 5.72 -2.45 7.44
CA LEU A 74 6.30 -3.79 7.45
C LEU A 74 5.34 -4.74 8.16
N ALA A 75 5.18 -5.97 7.64
CA ALA A 75 4.49 -7.04 8.35
C ALA A 75 5.29 -7.50 9.57
N LEU A 76 4.70 -7.43 10.77
CA LEU A 76 5.35 -7.81 12.04
C LEU A 76 4.55 -8.91 12.76
N PRO A 77 5.20 -9.75 13.60
CA PRO A 77 4.49 -10.59 14.55
C PRO A 77 3.51 -9.79 15.42
N PHE A 78 2.36 -10.38 15.73
CA PHE A 78 1.23 -9.80 16.47
C PHE A 78 0.55 -8.56 15.85
N SER A 79 1.11 -7.95 14.79
CA SER A 79 0.45 -6.83 14.09
C SER A 79 -0.76 -7.30 13.28
N THR A 80 -1.72 -6.40 13.07
CA THR A 80 -2.92 -6.71 12.28
C THR A 80 -2.58 -6.77 10.79
N ALA A 81 -3.19 -7.71 10.07
CA ALA A 81 -3.26 -7.74 8.62
C ALA A 81 -4.71 -7.94 8.17
N THR A 82 -5.06 -7.30 7.06
CA THR A 82 -6.37 -7.41 6.43
C THR A 82 -6.25 -8.34 5.22
N ALA A 83 -7.02 -9.43 5.22
CA ALA A 83 -7.26 -10.25 4.05
C ALA A 83 -8.46 -9.67 3.27
N ASN A 84 -8.29 -9.48 1.96
CA ASN A 84 -9.37 -9.23 1.00
C ASN A 84 -9.65 -10.54 0.26
N VAL A 85 -10.87 -11.05 0.35
CA VAL A 85 -11.29 -12.26 -0.37
C VAL A 85 -12.27 -11.86 -1.46
N THR A 86 -11.91 -12.18 -2.70
CA THR A 86 -12.76 -11.91 -3.87
C THR A 86 -13.12 -13.18 -4.62
N LEU A 87 -14.30 -13.20 -5.22
CA LEU A 87 -14.79 -14.23 -6.13
C LEU A 87 -15.13 -13.55 -7.45
N GLY A 88 -14.40 -13.88 -8.52
CA GLY A 88 -14.56 -13.17 -9.81
C GLY A 88 -14.22 -11.67 -9.75
N GLY A 89 -13.39 -11.27 -8.78
CA GLY A 89 -13.01 -9.86 -8.54
C GLY A 89 -13.98 -9.06 -7.66
N SER A 90 -15.16 -9.61 -7.31
CA SER A 90 -16.07 -8.99 -6.33
C SER A 90 -15.77 -9.50 -4.91
N GLY A 91 -15.80 -8.61 -3.90
CA GLY A 91 -15.64 -8.99 -2.49
C GLY A 91 -16.75 -9.95 -2.04
N VAL A 92 -16.40 -10.96 -1.23
CA VAL A 92 -17.35 -12.02 -0.85
C VAL A 92 -17.36 -12.32 0.66
N GLY A 93 -18.52 -12.09 1.28
CA GLY A 93 -18.75 -12.35 2.70
C GLY A 93 -19.02 -13.80 3.07
N GLY A 94 -18.89 -14.12 4.36
CA GLY A 94 -19.15 -15.45 4.89
C GLY A 94 -18.05 -16.49 4.61
N VAL A 95 -16.89 -16.09 4.09
CA VAL A 95 -15.79 -16.99 3.73
C VAL A 95 -14.90 -17.26 4.94
N PRO A 96 -14.66 -18.53 5.33
CA PRO A 96 -13.66 -18.86 6.34
C PRO A 96 -12.24 -18.60 5.80
N VAL A 97 -11.53 -17.72 6.50
CA VAL A 97 -10.12 -17.36 6.28
C VAL A 97 -9.31 -17.82 7.48
N THR A 98 -8.29 -18.65 7.24
CA THR A 98 -7.41 -19.18 8.31
C THR A 98 -6.03 -18.53 8.20
N VAL A 99 -5.56 -17.95 9.31
CA VAL A 99 -4.28 -17.23 9.44
C VAL A 99 -3.48 -17.90 10.56
N GLY A 100 -2.48 -18.70 10.17
CA GLY A 100 -1.83 -19.61 11.11
C GLY A 100 -2.86 -20.58 11.73
N GLU A 101 -3.04 -20.52 13.04
CA GLU A 101 -4.00 -21.34 13.79
C GLU A 101 -5.38 -20.69 13.96
N THR A 102 -5.54 -19.40 13.63
CA THR A 102 -6.79 -18.65 13.85
C THR A 102 -7.67 -18.69 12.59
N THR A 103 -8.90 -19.17 12.69
CA THR A 103 -9.92 -19.02 11.63
C THR A 103 -10.87 -17.87 11.98
N ILE A 104 -11.11 -16.99 11.01
CA ILE A 104 -12.08 -15.89 11.04
C ILE A 104 -12.97 -15.95 9.79
N THR A 105 -14.01 -15.14 9.72
CA THR A 105 -14.95 -15.09 8.59
C THR A 105 -14.95 -13.70 7.95
N THR A 106 -15.05 -13.60 6.63
CA THR A 106 -15.16 -12.31 5.93
C THR A 106 -16.49 -11.60 6.21
N GLY A 107 -16.41 -10.28 6.37
CA GLY A 107 -17.57 -9.38 6.41
C GLY A 107 -18.28 -9.32 5.05
N PRO A 108 -19.48 -8.70 4.96
CA PRO A 108 -20.25 -8.59 3.72
C PRO A 108 -19.52 -7.91 2.55
N ASP A 109 -18.47 -7.16 2.88
CA ASP A 109 -17.55 -6.44 2.01
C ASP A 109 -16.42 -7.30 1.43
N GLY A 110 -16.24 -8.54 1.93
CA GLY A 110 -15.16 -9.44 1.53
C GLY A 110 -13.88 -9.33 2.38
N PHE A 111 -13.84 -8.45 3.37
CA PHE A 111 -12.64 -8.25 4.19
C PHE A 111 -12.67 -9.08 5.49
N ALA A 112 -11.49 -9.52 5.94
CA ALA A 112 -11.29 -10.19 7.22
C ALA A 112 -10.00 -9.70 7.89
N THR A 113 -10.04 -9.33 9.17
CA THR A 113 -8.88 -8.80 9.90
C THR A 113 -8.35 -9.81 10.91
N ALA A 114 -7.07 -10.14 10.82
CA ALA A 114 -6.39 -11.09 11.69
C ALA A 114 -5.13 -10.48 12.32
N ARG A 115 -4.65 -11.03 13.43
CA ARG A 115 -3.28 -10.77 13.92
C ARG A 115 -2.33 -11.79 13.32
N LEU A 116 -1.14 -11.34 12.92
CA LEU A 116 -0.09 -12.21 12.42
C LEU A 116 0.55 -13.02 13.58
N PRO A 117 0.80 -14.33 13.41
CA PRO A 117 1.42 -15.17 14.45
C PRO A 117 2.88 -14.79 14.75
N LEU A 118 3.39 -15.25 15.90
CA LEU A 118 4.82 -15.22 16.22
C LEU A 118 5.54 -16.36 15.50
N ALA A 119 5.73 -16.18 14.19
CA ALA A 119 6.42 -17.11 13.30
C ALA A 119 7.28 -16.32 12.29
N ALA A 120 8.13 -17.01 11.52
CA ALA A 120 8.94 -16.36 10.48
C ALA A 120 8.10 -15.90 9.26
N SER A 121 6.96 -16.53 9.04
CA SER A 121 5.96 -16.24 8.01
C SER A 121 4.56 -16.66 8.50
N ALA A 122 3.52 -16.21 7.81
CA ALA A 122 2.14 -16.59 8.06
C ALA A 122 1.42 -16.89 6.73
N THR A 123 0.91 -18.11 6.58
CA THR A 123 0.05 -18.48 5.45
C THR A 123 -1.40 -18.14 5.80
N VAL A 124 -2.06 -17.46 4.86
CA VAL A 124 -3.47 -17.05 4.92
C VAL A 124 -4.23 -17.85 3.87
N THR A 125 -5.17 -18.69 4.30
CA THR A 125 -5.93 -19.60 3.43
C THR A 125 -7.41 -19.27 3.47
N ALA A 126 -8.01 -18.94 2.32
CA ALA A 126 -9.45 -18.77 2.14
C ALA A 126 -10.06 -20.01 1.45
N ARG A 127 -11.27 -20.42 1.86
CA ARG A 127 -11.96 -21.58 1.26
C ARG A 127 -13.43 -21.29 1.01
N GLN A 128 -13.89 -21.41 -0.25
CA GLN A 128 -15.29 -21.23 -0.61
C GLN A 128 -15.65 -22.08 -1.84
N PHE A 129 -16.87 -22.62 -1.88
CA PHE A 129 -17.38 -23.45 -3.00
C PHE A 129 -16.48 -24.64 -3.41
N GLY A 130 -15.65 -25.13 -2.48
CA GLY A 130 -14.65 -26.18 -2.73
C GLY A 130 -13.32 -25.69 -3.32
N GLN A 131 -13.23 -24.42 -3.74
CA GLN A 131 -11.96 -23.76 -4.03
C GLN A 131 -11.20 -23.50 -2.71
N SER A 132 -9.88 -23.60 -2.73
CA SER A 132 -8.99 -23.32 -1.59
C SER A 132 -7.76 -22.57 -2.09
N VAL A 133 -7.58 -21.32 -1.66
CA VAL A 133 -6.50 -20.44 -2.15
C VAL A 133 -5.71 -19.91 -0.97
N SER A 134 -4.38 -19.86 -1.09
CA SER A 134 -3.47 -19.46 -0.02
C SER A 134 -2.44 -18.43 -0.48
N THR A 135 -2.28 -17.36 0.29
CA THR A 135 -1.16 -16.40 0.17
C THR A 135 -0.28 -16.45 1.43
N THR A 136 0.99 -16.03 1.35
CA THR A 136 1.93 -16.12 2.47
C THR A 136 2.64 -14.81 2.75
N VAL A 137 2.42 -14.26 3.94
CA VAL A 137 3.10 -13.08 4.46
C VAL A 137 4.45 -13.51 5.04
N ALA A 138 5.55 -13.19 4.34
CA ALA A 138 6.89 -13.68 4.67
C ALA A 138 7.77 -12.65 5.39
N GLY A 139 8.76 -13.14 6.15
CA GLY A 139 9.83 -12.32 6.71
C GLY A 139 9.50 -11.58 8.00
N LEU A 140 8.47 -12.01 8.74
CA LEU A 140 7.98 -11.35 9.97
C LEU A 140 9.10 -11.13 11.00
N TYR A 141 9.94 -12.15 11.26
CA TYR A 141 11.11 -12.02 12.16
C TYR A 141 12.20 -11.09 11.63
N ARG A 142 12.44 -11.07 10.31
CA ARG A 142 13.40 -10.14 9.67
C ARG A 142 12.91 -8.70 9.83
N ASN A 143 11.62 -8.47 9.59
CA ASN A 143 10.98 -7.18 9.73
C ASN A 143 10.97 -6.70 11.19
N LEU A 144 10.75 -7.60 12.15
CA LEU A 144 10.88 -7.32 13.58
C LEU A 144 12.32 -6.94 13.97
N ALA A 145 13.34 -7.65 13.45
CA ALA A 145 14.73 -7.27 13.68
C ALA A 145 15.06 -5.88 13.10
N ILE A 146 14.58 -5.57 11.89
CA ILE A 146 14.71 -4.24 11.26
C ILE A 146 14.06 -3.14 12.12
N ALA A 147 12.89 -3.40 12.73
CA ALA A 147 12.23 -2.46 13.62
C ALA A 147 12.94 -2.29 14.97
N LEU A 148 13.56 -3.34 15.52
CA LEU A 148 14.20 -3.32 16.84
C LEU A 148 15.62 -2.73 16.84
N VAL A 149 16.40 -2.88 15.75
CA VAL A 149 17.76 -2.32 15.64
C VAL A 149 17.86 -0.82 15.95
N PRO A 150 17.07 0.09 15.33
CA PRO A 150 17.15 1.52 15.63
C PRO A 150 16.74 1.84 17.09
N LEU A 151 15.76 1.12 17.65
CA LEU A 151 15.36 1.28 19.05
C LEU A 151 16.48 0.82 20.01
N ALA A 152 17.17 -0.28 19.71
CA ALA A 152 18.30 -0.76 20.50
C ALA A 152 19.49 0.23 20.46
N LEU A 153 19.78 0.84 19.30
CA LEU A 153 20.81 1.87 19.16
C LEU A 153 20.47 3.14 19.96
N LEU A 154 19.20 3.56 19.94
CA LEU A 154 18.66 4.69 20.71
C LEU A 154 18.83 4.46 22.21
N ILE A 155 18.42 3.30 22.71
CA ILE A 155 18.56 2.91 24.13
C ILE A 155 20.04 2.80 24.53
N GLY A 156 20.87 2.14 23.70
CA GLY A 156 22.31 2.01 23.93
C GLY A 156 23.03 3.36 24.00
N GLY A 157 22.72 4.29 23.09
CA GLY A 157 23.23 5.66 23.11
C GLY A 157 22.84 6.42 24.38
N LEU A 158 21.59 6.26 24.85
CA LEU A 158 21.11 6.90 26.08
C LEU A 158 21.83 6.35 27.34
N VAL A 159 22.08 5.04 27.39
CA VAL A 159 22.85 4.39 28.48
C VAL A 159 24.31 4.84 28.47
N VAL A 160 24.94 4.94 27.29
CA VAL A 160 26.32 5.44 27.16
C VAL A 160 26.41 6.92 27.54
N ALA A 161 25.47 7.77 27.11
CA ALA A 161 25.42 9.17 27.48
C ALA A 161 25.32 9.34 29.01
N ARG A 162 24.41 8.63 29.68
CA ARG A 162 24.27 8.63 31.15
C ARG A 162 25.52 8.13 31.89
N ARG A 163 26.35 7.27 31.27
CA ARG A 163 27.63 6.79 31.83
C ARG A 163 28.83 7.70 31.52
N ARG A 164 28.68 8.68 30.61
CA ARG A 164 29.75 9.59 30.16
C ARG A 164 29.56 11.03 30.64
N ILE A 165 28.33 11.42 30.95
CA ILE A 165 27.93 12.78 31.31
C ILE A 165 27.01 12.67 32.52
N ASP A 166 27.32 13.38 33.60
CA ASP A 166 26.66 13.28 34.90
C ASP A 166 25.27 13.96 34.88
N THR A 167 24.35 13.34 34.15
CA THR A 167 23.11 13.96 33.67
C THR A 167 21.93 13.54 34.55
N SER A 168 21.24 14.52 35.13
CA SER A 168 20.06 14.26 35.97
C SER A 168 18.96 13.50 35.21
N ALA A 169 18.26 12.60 35.90
CA ALA A 169 17.33 11.66 35.29
C ALA A 169 16.16 12.31 34.52
N ARG A 170 15.80 13.57 34.85
CA ARG A 170 14.75 14.33 34.16
C ARG A 170 15.13 14.69 32.72
N ALA A 171 16.39 15.02 32.45
CA ALA A 171 16.86 15.30 31.09
C ALA A 171 16.89 14.04 30.22
N VAL A 172 17.24 12.89 30.81
CA VAL A 172 17.22 11.57 30.15
C VAL A 172 15.79 11.20 29.70
N LEU A 173 14.78 11.43 30.55
CA LEU A 173 13.37 11.19 30.22
C LEU A 173 12.86 12.14 29.12
N ALA A 174 13.17 13.45 29.21
CA ALA A 174 12.77 14.43 28.20
C ALA A 174 13.39 14.17 26.82
N GLY A 175 14.66 13.73 26.78
CA GLY A 175 15.33 13.28 25.56
C GLY A 175 14.71 12.01 24.97
N GLY A 176 14.41 11.02 25.83
CA GLY A 176 13.78 9.77 25.43
C GLY A 176 12.42 9.97 24.75
N TYR A 177 11.55 10.83 25.29
CA TYR A 177 10.25 11.12 24.70
C TYR A 177 10.38 11.71 23.28
N ARG A 178 11.22 12.74 23.09
CA ARG A 178 11.50 13.31 21.75
C ARG A 178 12.06 12.28 20.78
N LEU A 179 12.94 11.39 21.23
CA LEU A 179 13.53 10.34 20.39
C LEU A 179 12.52 9.25 20.00
N VAL A 180 11.57 8.89 20.86
CA VAL A 180 10.45 7.99 20.50
C VAL A 180 9.54 8.66 19.47
N THR A 181 9.19 9.93 19.65
CA THR A 181 8.39 10.69 18.67
C THR A 181 9.08 10.77 17.31
N LEU A 182 10.40 11.02 17.29
CA LEU A 182 11.21 11.01 16.08
C LEU A 182 11.38 9.61 15.46
N PHE A 183 11.36 8.54 16.26
CA PHE A 183 11.38 7.17 15.73
C PHE A 183 10.08 6.82 15.00
N VAL A 184 8.92 7.19 15.57
CA VAL A 184 7.61 7.00 14.91
C VAL A 184 7.53 7.76 13.58
N HIS A 185 7.92 9.04 13.55
CA HIS A 185 7.99 9.82 12.30
C HIS A 185 9.07 9.28 11.35
N GLY A 186 10.18 8.78 11.88
CA GLY A 186 11.30 8.22 11.13
C GLY A 186 10.94 6.94 10.38
N VAL A 187 10.17 6.03 10.98
CA VAL A 187 9.68 4.81 10.29
C VAL A 187 8.76 5.16 9.12
N VAL A 188 7.93 6.20 9.25
CA VAL A 188 7.09 6.71 8.15
C VAL A 188 7.96 7.36 7.06
N GLY A 189 8.94 8.20 7.41
CA GLY A 189 9.82 8.86 6.45
C GLY A 189 10.82 7.94 5.74
N VAL A 190 11.32 6.90 6.40
CA VAL A 190 12.29 5.95 5.82
C VAL A 190 11.69 5.15 4.66
N ALA A 191 10.37 4.87 4.69
CA ALA A 191 9.66 4.26 3.58
C ALA A 191 9.70 5.11 2.29
N VAL A 192 9.86 6.43 2.42
CA VAL A 192 9.88 7.40 1.30
C VAL A 192 11.30 7.69 0.81
N ALA A 193 12.31 7.60 1.69
CA ALA A 193 13.68 8.04 1.41
C ALA A 193 14.61 6.95 0.80
N ALA A 194 14.17 5.70 0.71
CA ALA A 194 15.05 4.55 0.44
C ALA A 194 15.61 4.41 -0.99
N VAL A 195 15.24 5.29 -1.93
CA VAL A 195 15.44 5.07 -3.38
C VAL A 195 16.69 5.74 -3.97
N THR A 196 17.10 6.92 -3.49
CA THR A 196 17.51 7.96 -4.46
C THR A 196 19.00 8.28 -4.66
N ARG A 197 19.92 8.09 -3.68
CA ARG A 197 21.28 8.66 -3.78
C ARG A 197 22.35 7.82 -3.09
N VAL A 198 23.34 7.33 -3.82
CA VAL A 198 24.31 6.39 -3.25
C VAL A 198 25.65 6.13 -4.04
N TYR A 199 26.43 7.02 -4.71
CA TYR A 199 27.72 6.56 -5.37
C TYR A 199 29.07 7.37 -5.46
N THR A 200 29.44 8.27 -4.54
CA THR A 200 30.84 8.64 -4.22
C THR A 200 31.15 8.71 -2.70
N SER A 201 31.97 7.79 -2.14
CA SER A 201 32.36 7.85 -0.70
C SER A 201 33.65 7.12 -0.29
N VAL A 202 33.80 5.84 -0.67
CA VAL A 202 34.60 4.88 0.12
C VAL A 202 36.11 5.20 0.14
N GLN A 203 36.62 5.87 -0.88
CA GLN A 203 38.05 6.20 -0.98
C GLN A 203 38.53 7.27 0.00
N THR A 204 37.64 8.13 0.52
CA THR A 204 38.04 9.17 1.50
C THR A 204 38.38 8.58 2.88
N ILE A 205 37.89 7.37 3.19
CA ILE A 205 37.90 6.82 4.55
C ILE A 205 39.29 6.32 4.99
N ILE A 206 40.10 5.80 4.05
CA ILE A 206 41.34 5.08 4.34
C ILE A 206 42.49 6.03 4.72
N THR A 207 42.67 7.14 4.01
CA THR A 207 43.79 8.08 4.22
C THR A 207 43.70 8.80 5.57
N GLU A 208 42.51 9.28 5.94
CA GLU A 208 42.26 9.92 7.23
C GLU A 208 42.43 8.98 8.44
N LEU A 209 42.26 7.66 8.26
CA LEU A 209 42.31 6.70 9.38
C LEU A 209 43.72 6.60 10.00
N ARG A 210 44.77 6.79 9.18
CA ARG A 210 46.17 6.83 9.66
C ARG A 210 46.50 8.11 10.42
N ALA A 211 45.80 9.21 10.14
CA ALA A 211 46.04 10.51 10.79
C ALA A 211 45.39 10.62 12.19
N LEU A 212 44.52 9.68 12.58
CA LEU A 212 43.76 9.76 13.84
C LEU A 212 44.34 8.92 15.00
N ILE A 213 45.44 8.19 14.76
CA ILE A 213 46.01 7.25 15.75
C ILE A 213 47.05 7.93 16.66
N ASP A 214 47.63 9.05 16.24
CA ASP A 214 48.92 9.52 16.77
C ASP A 214 48.89 10.86 17.52
N ARG A 215 47.77 11.60 17.54
CA ARG A 215 47.62 12.88 18.29
C ARG A 215 46.26 13.07 18.95
N GLN A 216 46.29 13.66 20.15
CA GLN A 216 45.14 13.92 21.01
C GLN A 216 44.54 15.29 20.68
N ASP A 217 43.37 15.34 20.03
CA ASP A 217 42.71 16.59 19.61
C ASP A 217 41.20 16.63 19.98
N PRO A 218 40.61 17.82 20.20
CA PRO A 218 39.31 17.99 20.84
C PRO A 218 38.08 17.58 19.99
N PRO A 219 36.97 17.15 20.62
CA PRO A 219 35.87 16.40 19.99
C PRO A 219 35.04 17.19 18.95
N GLN A 220 35.11 18.51 18.95
CA GLN A 220 34.41 19.35 17.98
C GLN A 220 34.93 19.24 16.54
N VAL A 221 36.19 18.83 16.35
CA VAL A 221 36.72 18.45 15.02
C VAL A 221 36.18 17.09 14.59
N VAL A 222 36.07 16.14 15.53
CA VAL A 222 35.57 14.77 15.30
C VAL A 222 34.11 14.80 14.82
N LEU A 223 33.26 15.63 15.42
CA LEU A 223 31.86 15.78 15.00
C LEU A 223 31.71 16.32 13.57
N ARG A 224 32.51 17.32 13.16
CA ARG A 224 32.50 17.83 11.78
C ARG A 224 33.02 16.79 10.77
N ARG A 225 34.07 16.02 11.11
CA ARG A 225 34.55 14.92 10.24
C ARG A 225 33.54 13.78 10.11
N LEU A 226 32.82 13.43 11.18
CA LEU A 226 31.70 12.48 11.14
C LEU A 226 30.55 12.98 10.25
N LEU A 227 30.15 14.24 10.37
CA LEU A 227 29.08 14.82 9.54
C LEU A 227 29.48 14.94 8.05
N ALA A 228 30.76 15.16 7.74
CA ALA A 228 31.28 15.13 6.37
C ALA A 228 31.27 13.70 5.78
N ARG A 229 31.75 12.70 6.55
CA ARG A 229 31.71 11.28 6.15
C ARG A 229 30.28 10.74 6.04
N LEU A 230 29.34 11.22 6.87
CA LEU A 230 27.93 10.85 6.75
C LEU A 230 27.32 11.42 5.46
N ARG A 231 27.65 12.67 5.11
CA ARG A 231 27.23 13.28 3.83
C ARG A 231 27.77 12.53 2.61
N SER A 232 29.00 12.02 2.64
CA SER A 232 29.51 11.18 1.55
C SER A 232 29.02 9.73 1.64
N TRP A 233 28.67 9.17 2.80
CA TRP A 233 28.09 7.81 2.87
C TRP A 233 26.66 7.73 2.32
N VAL A 234 25.91 8.84 2.41
CA VAL A 234 24.72 9.15 1.60
C VAL A 234 25.04 9.21 0.08
N SER A 235 26.28 8.87 -0.29
CA SER A 235 26.71 8.50 -1.62
C SER A 235 27.58 7.19 -1.66
N GLN A 236 27.24 6.02 -1.06
CA GLN A 236 27.81 4.72 -1.53
C GLN A 236 27.04 3.39 -1.27
N GLN A 237 26.09 3.04 -2.16
CA GLN A 237 25.42 1.72 -2.37
C GLN A 237 24.88 1.50 -3.81
N GLU A 238 24.81 2.51 -4.70
CA GLU A 238 23.98 2.55 -5.92
C GLU A 238 24.37 1.50 -6.96
N THR A 239 25.67 1.15 -7.01
CA THR A 239 26.19 0.13 -7.93
C THR A 239 26.18 -1.29 -7.34
N ARG A 240 25.75 -1.48 -6.08
CA ARG A 240 25.45 -2.84 -5.58
C ARG A 240 24.10 -3.35 -6.07
N LEU A 241 23.12 -2.48 -6.31
CA LEU A 241 21.84 -2.86 -6.91
C LEU A 241 22.00 -3.32 -8.37
N ARG A 242 22.92 -2.69 -9.13
CA ARG A 242 23.18 -3.03 -10.54
C ARG A 242 23.73 -4.44 -10.77
N GLN A 243 24.39 -5.09 -9.81
CA GLN A 243 24.87 -6.47 -9.97
C GLN A 243 23.82 -7.56 -9.68
N VAL A 244 22.71 -7.21 -9.01
CA VAL A 244 21.54 -8.10 -8.93
C VAL A 244 20.71 -7.96 -10.21
N ALA A 245 20.51 -6.72 -10.68
CA ALA A 245 19.81 -6.44 -11.94
C ALA A 245 20.54 -6.94 -13.20
N ALA A 246 21.86 -7.17 -13.15
CA ALA A 246 22.66 -7.66 -14.28
C ALA A 246 22.63 -9.20 -14.44
N ARG A 247 21.67 -9.91 -13.82
CA ARG A 247 21.54 -11.37 -13.96
C ARG A 247 20.16 -11.89 -14.34
N GLU A 248 19.33 -11.05 -14.93
CA GLU A 248 18.14 -11.43 -15.70
C GLU A 248 18.08 -10.62 -17.01
N THR A 249 18.35 -11.28 -18.13
CA THR A 249 18.16 -10.74 -19.49
C THR A 249 16.68 -10.91 -19.94
N PRO A 250 16.22 -10.17 -20.96
CA PRO A 250 14.96 -9.42 -20.84
C PRO A 250 13.71 -10.12 -21.38
N VAL A 251 12.55 -9.80 -20.77
CA VAL A 251 11.20 -10.04 -21.34
C VAL A 251 10.25 -8.89 -20.98
N GLY A 252 9.48 -8.39 -21.96
CA GLY A 252 8.21 -7.69 -21.74
C GLY A 252 8.27 -6.17 -21.45
N ALA A 253 7.73 -5.37 -22.36
CA ALA A 253 7.44 -3.95 -22.09
C ALA A 253 6.14 -3.80 -21.28
N GLY A 254 6.09 -2.82 -20.37
CA GLY A 254 4.87 -2.49 -19.60
C GLY A 254 5.04 -1.55 -18.41
N GLY A 255 6.24 -1.49 -17.81
CA GLY A 255 6.46 -0.75 -16.55
C GLY A 255 6.34 0.78 -16.60
N GLY A 256 6.40 1.39 -17.79
CA GLY A 256 6.45 2.86 -17.94
C GLY A 256 5.23 3.58 -17.35
N MET A 257 4.02 3.09 -17.63
CA MET A 257 2.76 3.74 -17.22
C MET A 257 2.55 3.74 -15.70
N GLN A 258 3.04 2.72 -14.99
CA GLN A 258 2.89 2.66 -13.52
C GLN A 258 3.86 3.60 -12.80
N ALA A 259 5.02 3.91 -13.41
CA ALA A 259 5.96 4.88 -12.87
C ALA A 259 5.39 6.31 -12.98
N THR A 260 4.96 6.74 -14.17
CA THR A 260 4.44 8.11 -14.37
C THR A 260 3.23 8.39 -13.48
N VAL A 261 2.27 7.46 -13.43
CA VAL A 261 1.06 7.50 -12.59
C VAL A 261 1.39 7.54 -11.09
N THR A 262 2.51 6.96 -10.64
CA THR A 262 2.93 7.03 -9.23
C THR A 262 3.52 8.41 -8.91
N ASP A 263 4.29 8.98 -9.82
CA ASP A 263 4.88 10.31 -9.64
C ASP A 263 3.82 11.43 -9.73
N SER A 264 2.82 11.37 -10.61
CA SER A 264 1.70 12.34 -10.62
C SER A 264 0.92 12.34 -9.31
N ARG A 265 0.61 11.15 -8.75
CA ARG A 265 -0.05 11.03 -7.45
C ARG A 265 0.76 11.66 -6.31
N ARG A 266 2.10 11.57 -6.39
CA ARG A 266 3.00 12.23 -5.44
C ARG A 266 2.93 13.75 -5.58
N THR A 267 3.12 14.29 -6.79
CA THR A 267 3.09 15.74 -7.04
C THR A 267 1.75 16.36 -6.65
N LEU A 268 0.63 15.68 -6.94
CA LEU A 268 -0.70 16.16 -6.56
C LEU A 268 -0.88 16.26 -5.04
N ARG A 269 -0.35 15.31 -4.27
CA ARG A 269 -0.38 15.37 -2.80
C ARG A 269 0.51 16.48 -2.27
N GLU A 270 1.70 16.65 -2.82
CA GLU A 270 2.63 17.73 -2.46
C GLU A 270 2.06 19.14 -2.81
N ASN A 271 1.23 19.25 -3.85
CA ASN A 271 0.48 20.47 -4.16
C ASN A 271 -0.73 20.70 -3.24
N TRP A 272 -1.50 19.65 -2.91
CA TRP A 272 -2.62 19.76 -1.98
C TRP A 272 -2.16 20.14 -0.56
N ASP A 273 -1.07 19.53 -0.06
CA ASP A 273 -0.49 19.88 1.23
C ASP A 273 -0.03 21.35 1.28
N ARG A 274 0.41 21.91 0.14
CA ARG A 274 0.73 23.34 0.01
C ARG A 274 -0.52 24.22 0.00
N PHE A 275 -1.56 23.85 -0.73
CA PHE A 275 -2.85 24.58 -0.70
C PHE A 275 -3.40 24.65 0.74
N VAL A 276 -3.44 23.50 1.44
CA VAL A 276 -3.92 23.43 2.83
C VAL A 276 -3.14 24.36 3.76
N ALA A 277 -1.82 24.50 3.57
CA ALA A 277 -0.97 25.36 4.39
C ALA A 277 -1.27 26.86 4.29
N HIS A 278 -2.00 27.30 3.25
CA HIS A 278 -2.43 28.70 3.09
C HIS A 278 -3.87 28.96 3.59
N THR A 279 -4.62 27.93 3.99
CA THR A 279 -5.98 28.08 4.54
C THR A 279 -5.93 28.39 6.05
N SER A 280 -6.89 29.14 6.59
CA SER A 280 -6.95 29.46 8.04
C SER A 280 -7.43 28.30 8.93
N VAL A 281 -7.45 27.07 8.39
CA VAL A 281 -7.97 25.86 9.02
C VAL A 281 -7.06 25.42 10.18
N ARG A 282 -7.45 25.78 11.41
CA ARG A 282 -6.70 25.48 12.66
C ARG A 282 -6.47 24.00 12.95
N THR A 283 -7.11 23.06 12.26
CA THR A 283 -6.87 21.60 12.38
C THR A 283 -7.21 20.87 11.07
N PRO A 284 -6.31 20.87 10.07
CA PRO A 284 -6.63 20.30 8.75
C PRO A 284 -6.76 18.78 8.78
N SER A 285 -5.97 18.10 9.62
CA SER A 285 -5.89 16.63 9.71
C SER A 285 -7.16 15.94 10.22
N THR A 286 -8.19 16.71 10.65
CA THR A 286 -9.49 16.19 11.10
C THR A 286 -10.66 16.69 10.25
N ARG A 287 -10.41 17.40 9.13
CA ARG A 287 -11.44 17.84 8.19
C ARG A 287 -11.33 17.07 6.87
N THR A 288 -12.46 16.88 6.19
CA THR A 288 -12.49 16.33 4.83
C THR A 288 -12.01 17.38 3.81
N PRO A 289 -11.52 16.96 2.62
CA PRO A 289 -11.20 17.89 1.54
C PRO A 289 -12.37 18.78 1.10
N GLY A 290 -13.62 18.34 1.32
CA GLY A 290 -14.82 19.15 1.11
C GLY A 290 -14.90 20.31 2.10
N GLU A 291 -14.81 20.03 3.40
CA GLU A 291 -14.87 21.06 4.46
C GLU A 291 -13.68 22.01 4.46
N ILE A 292 -12.52 21.58 3.95
CA ILE A 292 -11.36 22.46 3.72
C ILE A 292 -11.66 23.41 2.54
N ALA A 293 -12.17 22.90 1.42
CA ALA A 293 -12.54 23.71 0.27
C ALA A 293 -13.68 24.70 0.57
N GLU A 294 -14.70 24.27 1.34
CA GLU A 294 -15.82 25.12 1.78
C GLU A 294 -15.32 26.27 2.69
N HIS A 295 -14.41 25.96 3.62
CA HIS A 295 -13.77 26.95 4.50
C HIS A 295 -12.90 27.92 3.71
N ALA A 296 -12.08 27.42 2.78
CA ALA A 296 -11.22 28.24 1.93
C ALA A 296 -12.00 29.28 1.10
N ILE A 297 -13.17 28.90 0.58
CA ILE A 297 -14.02 29.80 -0.22
C ILE A 297 -14.77 30.81 0.66
N HIS A 298 -15.33 30.38 1.80
CA HIS A 298 -16.26 31.19 2.59
C HIS A 298 -15.57 31.98 3.73
N THR A 299 -14.41 31.52 4.21
CA THR A 299 -13.65 32.18 5.29
C THR A 299 -12.36 32.83 4.77
N ASP A 300 -11.67 32.19 3.83
CA ASP A 300 -10.37 32.65 3.32
C ASP A 300 -10.48 33.33 1.94
N GLY A 301 -11.71 33.58 1.45
CA GLY A 301 -12.01 34.32 0.22
C GLY A 301 -11.62 33.66 -1.11
N LEU A 302 -10.95 32.49 -1.08
CA LEU A 302 -10.17 31.98 -2.20
C LEU A 302 -10.99 31.64 -3.46
N PRO A 303 -10.41 31.79 -4.68
CA PRO A 303 -11.14 31.68 -5.95
C PRO A 303 -11.94 30.37 -6.08
N PRO A 304 -13.30 30.43 -6.14
CA PRO A 304 -14.13 29.25 -5.92
C PRO A 304 -13.86 28.08 -6.85
N ASP A 305 -13.60 28.35 -8.13
CA ASP A 305 -13.44 27.30 -9.15
C ASP A 305 -12.03 26.72 -9.18
N ALA A 306 -11.01 27.48 -8.78
CA ALA A 306 -9.66 26.95 -8.54
C ALA A 306 -9.66 25.99 -7.33
N VAL A 307 -10.27 26.41 -6.21
CA VAL A 307 -10.40 25.58 -5.00
C VAL A 307 -11.20 24.28 -5.26
N ARG A 308 -12.27 24.36 -6.06
CA ARG A 308 -13.04 23.16 -6.50
C ARG A 308 -12.19 22.23 -7.37
N THR A 309 -11.42 22.77 -8.32
CA THR A 309 -10.53 22.00 -9.20
C THR A 309 -9.47 21.25 -8.41
N LEU A 310 -8.78 21.92 -7.48
CA LEU A 310 -7.79 21.30 -6.59
C LEU A 310 -8.42 20.18 -5.74
N ARG A 311 -9.59 20.44 -5.14
CA ARG A 311 -10.34 19.45 -4.35
C ARG A 311 -10.71 18.23 -5.16
N ASP A 312 -11.26 18.41 -6.35
CA ASP A 312 -11.83 17.30 -7.12
C ASP A 312 -10.77 16.49 -7.86
N ALA A 313 -9.63 17.08 -8.24
CA ALA A 313 -8.45 16.34 -8.67
C ALA A 313 -7.88 15.48 -7.53
N PHE A 314 -7.67 16.06 -6.33
CA PHE A 314 -7.21 15.31 -5.15
C PHE A 314 -8.18 14.17 -4.80
N ARG A 315 -9.49 14.43 -4.84
CA ARG A 315 -10.54 13.42 -4.65
C ARG A 315 -10.53 12.35 -5.75
N GLY A 316 -10.30 12.72 -7.01
CA GLY A 316 -10.19 11.81 -8.14
C GLY A 316 -9.06 10.80 -7.96
N VAL A 317 -7.93 11.24 -7.42
CA VAL A 317 -6.77 10.39 -7.11
C VAL A 317 -6.95 9.57 -5.85
N GLU A 318 -7.33 10.17 -4.72
CA GLU A 318 -7.40 9.46 -3.43
C GLU A 318 -8.49 8.38 -3.41
N TYR A 319 -9.57 8.55 -4.21
CA TYR A 319 -10.62 7.55 -4.43
C TYR A 319 -10.46 6.78 -5.75
N GLY A 320 -9.26 6.79 -6.37
CA GLY A 320 -8.85 5.89 -7.45
C GLY A 320 -9.68 5.94 -8.74
N ARG A 321 -10.21 7.11 -9.10
CA ARG A 321 -11.23 7.27 -10.15
C ARG A 321 -10.84 8.11 -11.37
N LEU A 322 -9.70 8.81 -11.35
CA LEU A 322 -9.19 9.60 -12.49
C LEU A 322 -7.77 9.18 -12.87
N ASP A 323 -7.41 9.46 -14.14
CA ASP A 323 -6.04 9.33 -14.64
C ASP A 323 -5.18 10.51 -14.11
N PRO A 324 -4.14 10.25 -13.29
CA PRO A 324 -3.37 11.32 -12.66
C PRO A 324 -2.46 12.10 -13.62
N ASP A 325 -2.24 11.62 -14.85
CA ASP A 325 -1.39 12.31 -15.82
C ASP A 325 -2.18 13.38 -16.62
N ALA A 326 -3.51 13.26 -16.73
CA ALA A 326 -4.37 14.19 -17.47
C ALA A 326 -4.62 15.54 -16.74
N GLU A 327 -4.78 15.50 -15.41
CA GLU A 327 -5.16 16.66 -14.59
C GLU A 327 -3.96 17.48 -14.06
N ARG A 328 -2.72 17.21 -14.51
CA ARG A 328 -1.54 17.97 -14.01
C ARG A 328 -1.61 19.46 -14.36
N ALA A 329 -2.11 19.80 -15.55
CA ALA A 329 -2.13 21.19 -16.03
C ALA A 329 -3.16 22.04 -15.26
N SER A 330 -4.41 21.57 -15.23
CA SER A 330 -5.54 22.17 -14.49
C SER A 330 -5.23 22.37 -13.01
N VAL A 331 -4.59 21.39 -12.36
CA VAL A 331 -4.13 21.50 -10.96
C VAL A 331 -3.05 22.55 -10.77
N THR A 332 -2.11 22.69 -11.71
CA THR A 332 -1.00 23.65 -11.58
C THR A 332 -1.51 25.07 -11.79
N GLU A 333 -2.36 25.28 -12.80
CA GLU A 333 -3.04 26.56 -13.08
C GLU A 333 -3.97 26.98 -11.92
N ALA A 334 -4.72 26.05 -11.34
CA ALA A 334 -5.56 26.32 -10.18
C ALA A 334 -4.76 26.65 -8.90
N LEU A 335 -3.55 26.11 -8.74
CA LEU A 335 -2.68 26.47 -7.61
C LEU A 335 -2.06 27.87 -7.81
N ASP A 336 -1.57 28.16 -9.02
CA ASP A 336 -0.99 29.45 -9.40
C ASP A 336 -2.01 30.61 -9.24
N ALA A 337 -3.28 30.35 -9.58
CA ALA A 337 -4.39 31.30 -9.36
C ALA A 337 -4.70 31.55 -7.86
N VAL A 338 -4.48 30.57 -6.98
CA VAL A 338 -4.64 30.74 -5.52
C VAL A 338 -3.43 31.47 -4.92
N GLU A 339 -2.20 31.06 -5.29
CA GLU A 339 -0.97 31.72 -4.84
C GLU A 339 -0.91 33.20 -5.30
N THR A 340 -1.41 33.51 -6.51
CA THR A 340 -1.55 34.89 -7.01
C THR A 340 -2.57 35.70 -6.21
N HIS A 341 -3.76 35.16 -5.95
CA HIS A 341 -4.81 35.89 -5.23
C HIS A 341 -4.39 36.25 -3.80
N LEU A 342 -3.66 35.37 -3.12
CA LEU A 342 -3.08 35.63 -1.80
C LEU A 342 -2.02 36.74 -1.83
N ALA A 343 -1.19 36.78 -2.87
CA ALA A 343 -0.18 37.82 -3.04
C ALA A 343 -0.78 39.20 -3.37
N ASP A 344 -1.88 39.25 -4.12
CA ASP A 344 -2.64 40.48 -4.39
C ASP A 344 -3.30 41.04 -3.11
N ASP A 345 -3.86 40.17 -2.25
CA ASP A 345 -4.53 40.58 -0.99
C ASP A 345 -3.52 41.07 0.06
N GLU A 346 -2.38 40.38 0.23
CA GLU A 346 -1.27 40.85 1.08
C GLU A 346 -0.69 42.19 0.56
N SER A 347 -0.69 42.41 -0.76
CA SER A 347 -0.30 43.69 -1.37
C SER A 347 -1.34 44.79 -1.15
N ALA A 348 -2.64 44.45 -1.08
CA ALA A 348 -3.72 45.39 -0.83
C ALA A 348 -3.74 45.88 0.62
N GLU A 349 -3.57 45.00 1.61
CA GLU A 349 -3.45 45.40 3.03
C GLU A 349 -2.24 46.33 3.25
N ASN A 350 -1.09 46.01 2.64
CA ASN A 350 0.15 46.77 2.80
C ASN A 350 0.15 48.10 2.02
N GLY A 351 -0.65 48.20 0.94
CA GLY A 351 -0.84 49.42 0.14
C GLY A 351 -1.81 50.45 0.75
N GLY A 352 -2.64 50.05 1.72
CA GLY A 352 -3.66 50.92 2.33
C GLY A 352 -3.17 51.93 3.38
N GLY A 353 -1.86 51.97 3.66
CA GLY A 353 -1.26 52.72 4.77
C GLY A 353 -0.40 53.91 4.36
N ALA A 354 -0.95 54.90 3.64
CA ALA A 354 -0.27 56.13 3.24
C ALA A 354 -1.16 57.38 3.36
#